data_AF-A0A1M3BM85-F1
#
_entry.id   AF-A0A1M3BM85-F1
#
_cell.length_a   1.000
_cell.length_b   1.000
_cell.length_c   1.000
_cell.angle_alpha   90.00
_cell.angle_beta   90.00
_cell.angle_gamma   90.00
#
_symmetry.space_group_name_H-M   'P 1'
#
loop_
_entity.id
_entity.type
_entity.pdbx_description
1 polymer ?
#
loop_
_entity_poly.entity_id
_entity_poly.type
_entity_poly.pdbx_seq_one_letter_code
_entity_poly.pdbx_strand_id
1 'polypeptide(L)'
;MKVKTEPPTSLSRAVGLTTANARLLFAPDEEPGARADVVARRLGQAIRLGLLIDGERLPTETQLAAQMGVATVTLREALSTLRERGLVVTRRGRSGGTFVRAPADASEPLRHFGVHELQELGDQRAAISGAAAKLAAERALDEEIRRLEEQVERLAETTGASERRRADTLLTIAIAAAAQSSRLTREEARLRAEVGDLSGLELGDDEHRAIVRDRRALVAAIKGRKPAKARDLAERQVLAETQRLIGLRLRMDGAEEAAASDPEHVLAAVVEDLDQIFTELHALAAEFVGLLEGAPAGIAVEDLAALRPSVFSILERRGDLVSGAGVVVAPGLLADAERWLEWWSTTTPDAKPEPLRVNLDPTAPDFYDYLTTDWFAAPRDTLEPSMSGPFVDHACTNKYAFTLSVPVIAAGEFVGVAATDVLVASLETQVMPALLRLDSPAALTTAEGRVIASNCPSVLSGERLDLGEHPTTRSSSAHPPLDTLVVVDLTP
;
A
#
# COMPACT_ATOMS: atom_id res chain seq x y z
N MET A 1 -57.28 -27.29 -15.13
CA MET A 1 -56.18 -27.07 -16.11
C MET A 1 -54.91 -26.79 -15.33
N LYS A 2 -54.05 -27.80 -15.14
CA LYS A 2 -52.73 -27.62 -14.50
C LYS A 2 -51.77 -27.07 -15.54
N VAL A 3 -51.27 -25.85 -15.35
CA VAL A 3 -50.12 -25.34 -16.12
C VAL A 3 -48.88 -25.67 -15.30
N LYS A 4 -48.04 -26.54 -15.88
CA LYS A 4 -46.79 -27.04 -15.32
C LYS A 4 -45.70 -26.02 -15.64
N THR A 5 -45.20 -25.30 -14.64
CA THR A 5 -44.02 -24.44 -14.77
C THR A 5 -42.77 -25.26 -14.48
N GLU A 6 -42.17 -25.83 -15.52
CA GLU A 6 -40.79 -26.33 -15.46
C GLU A 6 -39.82 -25.15 -15.63
N PRO A 7 -38.74 -25.05 -14.82
CA PRO A 7 -37.71 -24.03 -15.03
C PRO A 7 -36.90 -24.36 -16.29
N PRO A 8 -36.37 -23.36 -17.02
CA PRO A 8 -35.63 -23.59 -18.26
C PRO A 8 -34.28 -24.26 -17.99
N THR A 9 -34.21 -25.57 -18.27
CA THR A 9 -33.07 -26.46 -18.00
C THR A 9 -31.94 -26.40 -19.04
N SER A 10 -31.72 -25.29 -19.77
CA SER A 10 -30.80 -25.31 -20.93
C SER A 10 -29.78 -24.16 -21.05
N LEU A 11 -29.42 -23.45 -19.97
CA LEU A 11 -28.45 -22.35 -20.04
C LEU A 11 -27.16 -22.54 -19.20
N SER A 12 -26.93 -23.71 -18.60
CA SER A 12 -25.82 -23.92 -17.66
C SER A 12 -24.50 -24.42 -18.26
N ARG A 13 -24.35 -24.51 -19.58
CA ARG A 13 -23.17 -25.14 -20.22
C ARG A 13 -22.23 -24.22 -21.00
N ALA A 14 -22.45 -22.89 -21.02
CA ALA A 14 -21.69 -21.99 -21.90
C ALA A 14 -20.99 -20.80 -21.22
N VAL A 15 -20.99 -20.69 -19.90
CA VAL A 15 -20.15 -19.71 -19.19
C VAL A 15 -19.63 -20.39 -17.94
N GLY A 16 -18.32 -20.47 -17.78
CA GLY A 16 -17.66 -21.15 -16.67
C GLY A 16 -17.84 -20.47 -15.31
N LEU A 17 -18.87 -19.66 -15.08
CA LEU A 17 -19.15 -19.05 -13.78
C LEU A 17 -20.20 -19.91 -13.08
N THR A 18 -19.84 -20.60 -12.00
CA THR A 18 -20.84 -21.28 -11.14
C THR A 18 -21.86 -20.24 -10.63
N THR A 19 -23.07 -20.68 -10.29
CA THR A 19 -24.15 -19.80 -9.78
C THR A 19 -23.73 -19.01 -8.52
N ALA A 20 -22.74 -19.50 -7.76
CA ALA A 20 -22.12 -18.79 -6.65
C ALA A 20 -21.19 -17.64 -7.12
N ASN A 21 -20.34 -17.89 -8.14
CA ASN A 21 -19.47 -16.87 -8.74
C ASN A 21 -20.30 -15.78 -9.43
N ALA A 22 -21.40 -16.17 -10.06
CA ALA A 22 -22.38 -15.24 -10.62
C ALA A 22 -23.00 -14.34 -9.54
N ARG A 23 -23.27 -14.83 -8.33
CA ARG A 23 -23.83 -13.99 -7.25
C ARG A 23 -22.83 -12.98 -6.67
N LEU A 24 -21.53 -13.31 -6.63
CA LEU A 24 -20.49 -12.35 -6.21
C LEU A 24 -20.23 -11.27 -7.27
N LEU A 25 -20.36 -11.62 -8.56
CA LEU A 25 -20.15 -10.70 -9.69
C LEU A 25 -21.40 -9.88 -10.05
N PHE A 26 -22.60 -10.44 -9.82
CA PHE A 26 -23.88 -9.93 -10.32
C PHE A 26 -24.93 -9.68 -9.22
N ALA A 27 -24.56 -9.63 -7.93
CA ALA A 27 -25.50 -9.20 -6.88
C ALA A 27 -25.96 -7.75 -7.16
N PRO A 28 -27.27 -7.47 -7.21
CA PRO A 28 -27.76 -6.11 -7.44
C PRO A 28 -27.28 -5.18 -6.33
N ASP A 29 -26.87 -3.96 -6.68
CA ASP A 29 -26.72 -2.89 -5.69
C ASP A 29 -28.10 -2.54 -5.12
N GLU A 30 -28.16 -2.19 -3.84
CA GLU A 30 -29.33 -1.55 -3.23
C GLU A 30 -29.52 -0.11 -3.74
N GLU A 31 -28.59 0.41 -4.55
CA GLU A 31 -28.70 1.75 -5.15
C GLU A 31 -29.42 1.74 -6.51
N PRO A 32 -30.50 2.54 -6.68
CA PRO A 32 -31.21 2.67 -7.95
C PRO A 32 -30.30 3.29 -9.04
N GLY A 33 -29.87 2.45 -9.99
CA GLY A 33 -29.08 2.85 -11.16
C GLY A 33 -27.57 2.65 -10.97
N ALA A 34 -27.09 1.44 -11.22
CA ALA A 34 -25.64 1.18 -11.16
C ALA A 34 -24.91 2.06 -12.19
N ARG A 35 -24.00 2.91 -11.72
CA ARG A 35 -23.15 3.75 -12.58
C ARG A 35 -22.22 2.86 -13.42
N ALA A 36 -21.87 3.29 -14.63
CA ALA A 36 -20.95 2.56 -15.50
C ALA A 36 -19.63 2.21 -14.79
N ASP A 37 -19.13 3.08 -13.93
CA ASP A 37 -17.92 2.85 -13.11
C ASP A 37 -18.04 1.64 -12.18
N VAL A 38 -19.22 1.42 -11.60
CA VAL A 38 -19.48 0.27 -10.71
C VAL A 38 -19.45 -1.03 -11.51
N VAL A 39 -20.07 -1.03 -12.69
CA VAL A 39 -20.06 -2.18 -13.61
C VAL A 39 -18.62 -2.47 -14.08
N ALA A 40 -17.87 -1.43 -14.46
CA ALA A 40 -16.47 -1.56 -14.89
C ALA A 40 -15.60 -2.12 -13.77
N ARG A 41 -15.74 -1.60 -12.54
CA ARG A 41 -15.00 -2.08 -11.37
C ARG A 41 -15.28 -3.55 -11.08
N ARG A 42 -16.54 -3.99 -11.10
CA ARG A 42 -16.93 -5.39 -10.84
C ARG A 42 -16.39 -6.35 -11.90
N LEU A 43 -16.56 -6.01 -13.17
CA LEU A 43 -16.02 -6.82 -14.27
C LEU A 43 -14.49 -6.86 -14.23
N GLY A 44 -13.84 -5.72 -13.93
CA GLY A 44 -12.40 -5.67 -13.73
C GLY A 44 -11.95 -6.56 -12.58
N GLN A 45 -12.64 -6.53 -11.43
CA GLN A 45 -12.38 -7.43 -10.31
C GLN A 45 -12.53 -8.91 -10.71
N ALA A 46 -13.56 -9.26 -11.48
CA ALA A 46 -13.77 -10.62 -11.97
C ALA A 46 -12.58 -11.15 -12.78
N ILE A 47 -12.04 -10.30 -13.66
CA ILE A 47 -10.88 -10.61 -14.50
C ILE A 47 -9.65 -10.80 -13.61
N ARG A 48 -9.36 -9.85 -12.71
CA ARG A 48 -8.20 -9.92 -11.81
C ARG A 48 -8.25 -11.13 -10.86
N LEU A 49 -9.44 -11.51 -10.41
CA LEU A 49 -9.64 -12.71 -9.60
C LEU A 49 -9.46 -14.03 -10.39
N GLY A 50 -9.26 -13.96 -11.71
CA GLY A 50 -9.17 -15.12 -12.60
C GLY A 50 -10.51 -15.85 -12.80
N LEU A 51 -11.63 -15.20 -12.46
CA LEU A 51 -12.97 -15.75 -12.69
C LEU A 51 -13.36 -15.71 -14.17
N LEU A 52 -12.79 -14.75 -14.89
CA LEU A 52 -12.82 -14.62 -16.33
C LEU A 52 -11.38 -14.75 -16.84
N ILE A 53 -11.10 -15.74 -17.71
CA ILE A 53 -9.73 -16.06 -18.13
C ILE A 53 -9.33 -15.32 -19.41
N ASP A 54 -8.02 -15.19 -19.66
CA ASP A 54 -7.51 -14.58 -20.89
C ASP A 54 -8.09 -15.25 -22.15
N GLY A 55 -8.47 -14.42 -23.13
CA GLY A 55 -9.08 -14.88 -24.37
C GLY A 55 -10.53 -15.37 -24.22
N GLU A 56 -11.10 -15.40 -23.02
CA GLU A 56 -12.50 -15.75 -22.81
C GLU A 56 -13.41 -14.72 -23.49
N ARG A 57 -14.36 -15.21 -24.30
CA ARG A 57 -15.34 -14.35 -24.96
C ARG A 57 -16.45 -14.00 -23.97
N LEU A 58 -16.61 -12.71 -23.69
CA LEU A 58 -17.73 -12.23 -22.89
C LEU A 58 -19.07 -12.46 -23.63
N PRO A 59 -20.18 -12.64 -22.89
CA PRO A 59 -21.51 -12.64 -23.50
C PRO A 59 -21.75 -11.38 -24.33
N THR A 60 -22.72 -11.43 -25.25
CA THR A 60 -23.09 -10.23 -26.00
C THR A 60 -23.48 -9.10 -25.06
N GLU A 61 -23.30 -7.84 -25.46
CA GLU A 61 -23.62 -6.67 -24.60
C GLU A 61 -25.05 -6.74 -24.05
N THR A 62 -26.01 -7.21 -24.85
CA THR A 62 -27.41 -7.33 -24.41
C THR A 62 -27.56 -8.41 -23.34
N GLN A 63 -26.90 -9.55 -23.50
CA GLN A 63 -26.96 -10.65 -22.52
C GLN A 63 -26.23 -10.29 -21.23
N LEU A 64 -25.04 -9.68 -21.34
CA LEU A 64 -24.26 -9.28 -20.18
C LEU A 64 -24.96 -8.15 -19.40
N ALA A 65 -25.61 -7.21 -20.10
CA ALA A 65 -26.37 -6.14 -19.45
C ALA A 65 -27.56 -6.70 -18.66
N ALA A 66 -28.26 -7.68 -19.24
CA ALA A 66 -29.34 -8.40 -18.55
C ALA A 66 -28.84 -9.19 -17.33
N GLN A 67 -27.67 -9.82 -17.42
CA GLN A 67 -27.06 -10.53 -16.28
C GLN A 67 -26.63 -9.58 -15.15
N MET A 68 -26.15 -8.38 -15.50
CA MET A 68 -25.72 -7.35 -14.55
C MET A 68 -26.89 -6.51 -14.00
N GLY A 69 -28.10 -6.62 -14.58
CA GLY A 69 -29.26 -5.80 -14.20
C GLY A 69 -29.14 -4.32 -14.59
N VAL A 70 -28.42 -3.99 -15.68
CA VAL A 70 -28.17 -2.61 -16.12
C VAL A 70 -28.64 -2.37 -17.55
N ALA A 71 -28.77 -1.09 -17.93
CA ALA A 71 -29.04 -0.73 -19.33
C ALA A 71 -27.83 -1.04 -20.22
N THR A 72 -28.07 -1.44 -21.48
CA THR A 72 -26.99 -1.76 -22.44
C THR A 72 -26.03 -0.59 -22.66
N VAL A 73 -26.50 0.66 -22.57
CA VAL A 73 -25.65 1.86 -22.71
C VAL A 73 -24.65 1.95 -21.56
N THR A 74 -25.10 1.75 -20.32
CA THR A 74 -24.23 1.69 -19.13
C THR A 74 -23.19 0.59 -19.23
N LEU A 75 -23.56 -0.59 -19.75
CA LEU A 75 -22.59 -1.66 -19.99
C LEU A 75 -21.56 -1.26 -21.06
N ARG A 76 -21.96 -0.58 -22.14
CA ARG A 76 -21.02 -0.14 -23.18
C ARG A 76 -19.99 0.83 -22.65
N GLU A 77 -20.42 1.78 -21.81
CA GLU A 77 -19.54 2.72 -21.11
C GLU A 77 -18.54 1.95 -20.23
N ALA A 78 -19.03 1.02 -19.42
CA ALA A 78 -18.18 0.17 -18.57
C ALA A 78 -17.16 -0.66 -19.37
N LEU A 79 -17.59 -1.26 -20.48
CA LEU A 79 -16.71 -1.98 -21.40
C LEU A 79 -15.71 -1.05 -22.09
N SER A 80 -16.02 0.24 -22.24
CA SER A 80 -15.06 1.24 -22.76
C SER A 80 -13.95 1.49 -21.76
N THR A 81 -14.31 1.76 -20.51
CA THR A 81 -13.35 1.91 -19.42
C THR A 81 -12.45 0.68 -19.28
N LEU A 82 -12.99 -0.53 -19.42
CA LEU A 82 -12.19 -1.76 -19.39
C LEU A 82 -11.26 -1.91 -20.60
N ARG A 83 -11.67 -1.44 -21.79
CA ARG A 83 -10.80 -1.40 -22.99
C ARG A 83 -9.66 -0.42 -22.81
N GLU A 84 -9.93 0.76 -22.27
CA GLU A 84 -8.93 1.79 -21.96
C GLU A 84 -7.91 1.28 -20.94
N ARG A 85 -8.37 0.51 -19.95
CA ARG A 85 -7.51 -0.18 -18.96
C ARG A 85 -6.83 -1.45 -19.50
N GLY A 86 -7.03 -1.80 -20.76
CA GLY A 86 -6.42 -2.98 -21.39
C GLY A 86 -6.95 -4.34 -20.92
N LEU A 87 -8.01 -4.38 -20.12
CA LEU A 87 -8.57 -5.62 -19.53
C LEU A 87 -9.45 -6.41 -20.50
N VAL A 88 -9.92 -5.78 -21.58
CA VAL A 88 -10.68 -6.44 -22.64
C VAL A 88 -10.32 -5.90 -24.02
N VAL A 89 -10.56 -6.69 -25.07
CA VAL A 89 -10.39 -6.31 -26.48
C VAL A 89 -11.64 -6.63 -27.28
N THR A 90 -12.05 -5.72 -28.16
CA THR A 90 -13.16 -5.96 -29.10
C THR A 90 -12.62 -6.32 -30.48
N ARG A 91 -13.03 -7.48 -31.01
CA ARG A 91 -12.71 -7.91 -32.39
C ARG A 91 -13.94 -7.75 -33.28
N ARG A 92 -13.77 -7.19 -34.49
CA ARG A 92 -14.84 -7.03 -35.50
C ARG A 92 -15.00 -8.28 -36.37
N GLY A 93 -16.20 -8.51 -36.91
CA GLY A 93 -16.48 -9.60 -37.88
C GLY A 93 -17.55 -10.60 -37.43
N ARG A 94 -17.82 -11.63 -38.25
CA ARG A 94 -18.87 -12.65 -38.01
C ARG A 94 -18.61 -13.52 -36.77
N SER A 95 -17.34 -13.64 -36.35
CA SER A 95 -16.87 -14.23 -35.10
C SER A 95 -16.40 -13.19 -34.06
N GLY A 96 -16.76 -11.92 -34.28
CA GLY A 96 -16.39 -10.80 -33.42
C GLY A 96 -17.08 -10.80 -32.06
N GLY A 97 -16.60 -9.97 -31.15
CA GLY A 97 -17.06 -9.91 -29.77
C GLY A 97 -16.06 -9.21 -28.86
N THR A 98 -16.40 -9.09 -27.58
CA THR A 98 -15.49 -8.62 -26.54
C THR A 98 -14.84 -9.82 -25.87
N PHE A 99 -13.52 -9.78 -25.73
CA PHE A 99 -12.71 -10.85 -25.15
C PHE A 99 -11.90 -10.29 -24.00
N VAL A 100 -11.72 -11.06 -22.93
CA VAL A 100 -10.85 -10.74 -21.81
C VAL A 100 -9.40 -10.71 -22.29
N ARG A 101 -8.61 -9.80 -21.74
CA ARG A 101 -7.18 -9.68 -22.01
C ARG A 101 -6.41 -9.66 -20.69
N ALA A 102 -5.54 -10.64 -20.49
CA ALA A 102 -4.50 -10.58 -19.48
C ALA A 102 -3.26 -9.82 -20.02
N PRO A 103 -2.41 -9.28 -19.14
CA PRO A 103 -1.11 -8.75 -19.52
C PRO A 103 -0.29 -9.78 -20.32
N ALA A 104 0.45 -9.32 -21.34
CA ALA A 104 1.32 -10.19 -22.14
C ALA A 104 2.50 -10.75 -21.31
N ASP A 105 3.02 -9.93 -20.40
CA ASP A 105 3.92 -10.33 -19.33
C ASP A 105 3.13 -10.35 -18.01
N ALA A 106 2.98 -11.54 -17.42
CA ALA A 106 2.24 -11.71 -16.18
C ALA A 106 2.91 -11.00 -14.99
N SER A 107 4.20 -10.66 -15.09
CA SER A 107 4.97 -9.95 -14.06
C SER A 107 4.85 -8.42 -14.16
N GLU A 108 4.38 -7.90 -15.30
CA GLU A 108 4.24 -6.46 -15.53
C GLU A 108 3.40 -5.74 -14.45
N PRO A 109 2.27 -6.29 -13.98
CA PRO A 109 1.53 -5.66 -12.89
C PRO A 109 2.35 -5.54 -11.60
N LEU A 110 3.31 -6.44 -11.34
CA LEU A 110 4.15 -6.40 -10.13
C LEU A 110 5.08 -5.19 -10.13
N ARG A 111 5.56 -4.75 -11.30
CA ARG A 111 6.45 -3.58 -11.44
C ARG A 111 5.82 -2.28 -10.97
N HIS A 112 4.48 -2.22 -10.97
CA HIS A 112 3.73 -1.06 -10.55
C HIS A 112 3.59 -0.95 -9.03
N PHE A 113 4.00 -1.98 -8.28
CA PHE A 113 3.98 -1.97 -6.82
C PHE A 113 5.34 -1.61 -6.25
N GLY A 114 5.33 -0.75 -5.23
CA GLY A 114 6.45 -0.58 -4.31
C GLY A 114 6.55 -1.76 -3.33
N VAL A 115 7.72 -1.97 -2.73
CA VAL A 115 7.91 -3.01 -1.70
C VAL A 115 7.06 -2.68 -0.47
N HIS A 116 7.12 -1.45 0.03
CA HIS A 116 6.24 -0.96 1.10
C HIS A 116 4.75 -1.16 0.81
N GLU A 117 4.29 -0.86 -0.41
CA GLU A 117 2.88 -1.03 -0.79
C GLU A 117 2.43 -2.50 -0.72
N LEU A 118 3.27 -3.43 -1.19
CA LEU A 118 3.00 -4.88 -1.05
C LEU A 118 2.91 -5.32 0.41
N GLN A 119 3.70 -4.70 1.29
CA GLN A 119 3.67 -4.96 2.74
C GLN A 119 2.35 -4.49 3.35
N GLU A 120 1.96 -3.24 3.11
CA GLU A 120 0.69 -2.68 3.62
C GLU A 120 -0.53 -3.49 3.14
N LEU A 121 -0.52 -3.90 1.86
CA LEU A 121 -1.54 -4.78 1.32
C LEU A 121 -1.51 -6.16 1.97
N GLY A 122 -0.32 -6.69 2.29
CA GLY A 122 -0.13 -7.93 3.03
C GLY A 122 -0.76 -7.88 4.42
N ASP A 123 -0.49 -6.82 5.18
CA ASP A 123 -1.00 -6.62 6.54
C ASP A 123 -2.53 -6.52 6.56
N GLN A 124 -3.09 -5.71 5.66
CA GLN A 124 -4.54 -5.56 5.53
C GLN A 124 -5.20 -6.90 5.17
N ARG A 125 -4.62 -7.62 4.20
CA ARG A 125 -5.11 -8.94 3.80
C ARG A 125 -5.01 -9.95 4.93
N ALA A 126 -3.91 -9.98 5.68
CA ALA A 126 -3.72 -10.92 6.78
C ALA A 126 -4.78 -10.69 7.87
N ALA A 127 -5.05 -9.43 8.23
CA ALA A 127 -6.08 -9.06 9.19
C ALA A 127 -7.48 -9.51 8.75
N ILE A 128 -7.86 -9.25 7.49
CA ILE A 128 -9.18 -9.62 6.96
C ILE A 128 -9.32 -11.14 6.82
N SER A 129 -8.37 -11.81 6.17
CA SER A 129 -8.41 -13.26 5.97
C SER A 129 -8.35 -14.03 7.30
N GLY A 130 -7.54 -13.56 8.25
CA GLY A 130 -7.45 -14.11 9.60
C GLY A 130 -8.77 -14.01 10.37
N ALA A 131 -9.40 -12.83 10.36
CA ALA A 131 -10.71 -12.62 10.98
C ALA A 131 -11.80 -13.47 10.31
N ALA A 132 -11.79 -13.56 8.99
CA ALA A 132 -12.72 -14.37 8.22
C ALA A 132 -12.58 -15.87 8.54
N ALA A 133 -11.35 -16.40 8.56
CA ALA A 133 -11.08 -17.79 8.90
C ALA A 133 -11.48 -18.15 10.34
N LYS A 134 -11.21 -17.25 11.29
CA LYS A 134 -11.64 -17.39 12.69
C LYS A 134 -13.17 -17.56 12.77
N LEU A 135 -13.91 -16.64 12.17
CA LEU A 135 -15.37 -16.66 12.19
C LEU A 135 -15.94 -17.84 11.41
N ALA A 136 -15.29 -18.27 10.33
CA ALA A 136 -15.67 -19.48 9.61
C ALA A 136 -15.56 -20.72 10.51
N ALA A 137 -14.49 -20.85 11.30
CA ALA A 137 -14.36 -21.93 12.28
C ALA A 137 -15.48 -21.92 13.33
N GLU A 138 -15.97 -20.75 13.73
CA GLU A 138 -17.05 -20.61 14.70
C GLU A 138 -18.45 -20.86 14.11
N ARG A 139 -18.69 -20.47 12.85
CA ARG A 139 -20.05 -20.31 12.29
C ARG A 139 -20.39 -21.26 11.15
N ALA A 140 -19.41 -21.76 10.41
CA ALA A 140 -19.67 -22.57 9.21
C ALA A 140 -20.51 -23.80 9.53
N LEU A 141 -21.43 -24.17 8.65
CA LEU A 141 -22.19 -25.41 8.74
C LEU A 141 -21.39 -26.58 8.14
N ASP A 142 -21.71 -27.81 8.55
CA ASP A 142 -21.01 -29.02 8.08
C ASP A 142 -21.07 -29.18 6.55
N GLU A 143 -22.16 -28.73 5.91
CA GLU A 143 -22.30 -28.71 4.46
C GLU A 143 -21.36 -27.70 3.79
N GLU A 144 -21.16 -26.54 4.41
CA GLU A 144 -20.20 -25.54 3.92
C GLU A 144 -18.77 -26.05 4.07
N ILE A 145 -18.47 -26.70 5.19
CA ILE A 145 -17.17 -27.33 5.45
C ILE A 145 -16.88 -28.42 4.40
N ARG A 146 -17.85 -29.30 4.09
CA ARG A 146 -17.70 -30.29 3.02
C ARG A 146 -17.35 -29.65 1.67
N ARG A 147 -18.01 -28.54 1.33
CA ARG A 147 -17.70 -27.80 0.08
C ARG A 147 -16.30 -27.19 0.09
N LEU A 148 -15.83 -26.70 1.24
CA LEU A 148 -14.45 -26.22 1.37
C LEU A 148 -13.45 -27.36 1.16
N GLU A 149 -13.70 -28.54 1.73
CA GLU A 149 -12.88 -29.74 1.50
C GLU A 149 -12.83 -30.12 0.02
N GLU A 150 -13.99 -30.16 -0.66
CA GLU A 150 -14.06 -30.40 -2.11
C GLU A 150 -13.29 -29.35 -2.93
N GLN A 151 -13.36 -28.07 -2.55
CA GLN A 151 -12.63 -27.00 -3.23
C GLN A 151 -11.11 -27.11 -3.03
N VAL A 152 -10.64 -27.58 -1.88
CA VAL A 152 -9.22 -27.85 -1.64
C VAL A 152 -8.73 -28.99 -2.53
N GLU A 153 -9.51 -30.06 -2.69
CA GLU A 153 -9.13 -31.16 -3.58
C GLU A 153 -9.13 -30.72 -5.05
N ARG A 154 -10.10 -29.89 -5.46
CA ARG A 154 -10.08 -29.27 -6.79
C ARG A 154 -8.85 -28.40 -7.02
N LEU A 155 -8.40 -27.63 -6.01
CA LEU A 155 -7.15 -26.88 -6.09
C LEU A 155 -5.97 -27.82 -6.29
N ALA A 156 -5.92 -28.93 -5.57
CA ALA A 156 -4.84 -29.92 -5.64
C ALA A 156 -4.72 -30.61 -7.02
N GLU A 157 -5.83 -30.74 -7.73
CA GLU A 157 -5.90 -31.37 -9.06
C GLU A 157 -5.58 -30.41 -10.22
N THR A 158 -5.49 -29.10 -9.96
CA THR A 158 -5.31 -28.10 -11.03
C THR A 158 -3.93 -28.13 -11.66
N THR A 159 -3.90 -27.96 -12.99
CA THR A 159 -2.66 -27.90 -13.77
C THR A 159 -2.51 -26.54 -14.43
N GLY A 160 -1.35 -25.90 -14.25
CA GLY A 160 -1.07 -24.59 -14.83
C GLY A 160 -1.51 -23.41 -13.96
N ALA A 161 -0.80 -22.30 -14.12
CA ALA A 161 -0.89 -21.14 -13.22
C ALA A 161 -2.28 -20.48 -13.17
N SER A 162 -2.99 -20.41 -14.30
CA SER A 162 -4.32 -19.77 -14.37
C SER A 162 -5.38 -20.56 -13.61
N GLU A 163 -5.40 -21.89 -13.77
CA GLU A 163 -6.34 -22.76 -13.05
C GLU A 163 -6.06 -22.78 -11.55
N ARG A 164 -4.77 -22.85 -11.16
CA ARG A 164 -4.32 -22.77 -9.76
C ARG A 164 -4.78 -21.48 -9.10
N ARG A 165 -4.50 -20.33 -9.73
CA ARG A 165 -4.92 -18.99 -9.28
C ARG A 165 -6.42 -18.93 -9.05
N ARG A 166 -7.19 -19.37 -10.04
CA ARG A 166 -8.65 -19.36 -10.00
C ARG A 166 -9.19 -20.23 -8.88
N ALA A 167 -8.70 -21.46 -8.74
CA ALA A 167 -9.14 -22.38 -7.69
C ALA A 167 -8.81 -21.84 -6.28
N ASP A 168 -7.61 -21.29 -6.09
CA ASP A 168 -7.19 -20.74 -4.79
C ASP A 168 -7.98 -19.49 -4.40
N THR A 169 -8.25 -18.60 -5.36
CA THR A 169 -9.11 -17.43 -5.15
C THR A 169 -10.53 -17.84 -4.78
N LEU A 170 -11.10 -18.83 -5.46
CA LEU A 170 -12.45 -19.32 -5.15
C LEU A 170 -12.53 -19.96 -3.76
N LEU A 171 -11.52 -20.71 -3.35
CA LEU A 171 -11.45 -21.27 -2.01
C LEU A 171 -11.36 -20.17 -0.95
N THR A 172 -10.51 -19.17 -1.16
CA THR A 172 -10.33 -18.05 -0.22
C THR A 172 -11.63 -17.28 0.00
N ILE A 173 -12.34 -16.93 -1.09
CA ILE A 173 -13.63 -16.25 -1.00
C ILE A 173 -14.69 -17.15 -0.33
N ALA A 174 -14.67 -18.46 -0.57
CA ALA A 174 -15.59 -19.39 0.08
C ALA A 174 -15.34 -19.51 1.59
N ILE A 175 -14.09 -19.50 2.04
CA ILE A 175 -13.75 -19.43 3.47
C ILE A 175 -14.32 -18.15 4.08
N ALA A 176 -14.17 -17.01 3.42
CA ALA A 176 -14.73 -15.75 3.90
C ALA A 176 -16.27 -15.71 3.88
N ALA A 177 -16.92 -16.39 2.93
CA ALA A 177 -18.37 -16.57 2.93
C ALA A 177 -18.84 -17.43 4.11
N ALA A 178 -18.08 -18.48 4.46
CA ALA A 178 -18.38 -19.35 5.60
C ALA A 178 -18.29 -18.62 6.96
N ALA A 179 -17.67 -17.44 7.03
CA ALA A 179 -17.72 -16.54 8.18
C ALA A 179 -19.11 -15.95 8.47
N GLN A 180 -20.08 -16.16 7.54
CA GLN A 180 -21.44 -15.61 7.61
C GLN A 180 -21.46 -14.08 7.78
N SER A 181 -20.56 -13.40 7.09
CA SER A 181 -20.45 -11.93 7.09
C SER A 181 -20.26 -11.42 5.66
N SER A 182 -21.33 -10.90 5.06
CA SER A 182 -21.29 -10.38 3.69
C SER A 182 -20.31 -9.21 3.53
N ARG A 183 -20.06 -8.45 4.60
CA ARG A 183 -19.04 -7.39 4.63
C ARG A 183 -17.63 -7.97 4.51
N LEU A 184 -17.28 -9.00 5.30
CA LEU A 184 -15.97 -9.63 5.21
C LEU A 184 -15.76 -10.34 3.88
N THR A 185 -16.78 -11.01 3.35
CA THR A 185 -16.69 -11.65 2.02
C THR A 185 -16.40 -10.64 0.92
N ARG A 186 -17.03 -9.45 0.96
CA ARG A 186 -16.79 -8.39 -0.03
C ARG A 186 -15.41 -7.78 0.09
N GLU A 187 -14.95 -7.51 1.32
CA GLU A 187 -13.59 -6.97 1.53
C GLU A 187 -12.53 -8.00 1.11
N GLU A 188 -12.68 -9.27 1.46
CA GLU A 188 -11.77 -10.34 1.01
C GLU A 188 -11.69 -10.40 -0.52
N ALA A 189 -12.84 -10.38 -1.21
CA ALA A 189 -12.88 -10.41 -2.67
C ALA A 189 -12.27 -9.14 -3.30
N ARG A 190 -12.46 -7.97 -2.68
CA ARG A 190 -11.85 -6.71 -3.12
C ARG A 190 -10.33 -6.81 -3.01
N LEU A 191 -9.80 -7.11 -1.82
CA LEU A 191 -8.35 -7.17 -1.57
C LEU A 191 -7.66 -8.25 -2.40
N ARG A 192 -8.30 -9.41 -2.56
CA ARG A 192 -7.79 -10.48 -3.43
C ARG A 192 -7.70 -10.06 -4.90
N ALA A 193 -8.55 -9.15 -5.35
CA ALA A 193 -8.51 -8.63 -6.71
C ALA A 193 -7.35 -7.65 -6.94
N GLU A 194 -6.88 -6.95 -5.90
CA GLU A 194 -5.75 -6.00 -6.00
C GLU A 194 -4.44 -6.73 -6.33
N VAL A 195 -4.23 -7.92 -5.75
CA VAL A 195 -3.08 -8.81 -6.07
C VAL A 195 -3.45 -9.97 -7.00
N GLY A 196 -4.64 -9.92 -7.60
CA GLY A 196 -5.22 -11.04 -8.33
C GLY A 196 -4.39 -11.46 -9.54
N ASP A 197 -3.84 -10.50 -10.28
CA ASP A 197 -2.95 -10.70 -11.43
C ASP A 197 -1.55 -11.20 -11.02
N LEU A 198 -1.19 -11.03 -9.76
CA LEU A 198 0.09 -11.47 -9.17
C LEU A 198 0.01 -12.88 -8.55
N SER A 199 -1.20 -13.26 -8.12
CA SER A 199 -1.52 -14.51 -7.43
C SER A 199 -1.22 -15.74 -8.31
N GLY A 200 0.00 -16.26 -8.27
CA GLY A 200 0.41 -17.41 -9.09
C GLY A 200 1.62 -17.19 -9.99
N LEU A 201 2.18 -15.98 -9.98
CA LEU A 201 3.46 -15.69 -10.63
C LEU A 201 4.56 -16.65 -10.15
N GLU A 202 5.35 -17.21 -11.06
CA GLU A 202 6.48 -18.11 -10.77
C GLU A 202 6.17 -19.26 -9.78
N LEU A 203 4.91 -19.69 -9.65
CA LEU A 203 4.57 -20.84 -8.81
C LEU A 203 4.89 -22.14 -9.55
N GLY A 204 5.97 -22.79 -9.15
CA GLY A 204 6.28 -24.16 -9.53
C GLY A 204 5.34 -25.17 -8.90
N ASP A 205 5.55 -26.44 -9.25
CA ASP A 205 4.73 -27.54 -8.73
C ASP A 205 4.97 -27.78 -7.24
N ASP A 206 6.16 -27.49 -6.74
CA ASP A 206 6.55 -27.70 -5.35
C ASP A 206 5.89 -26.67 -4.44
N GLU A 207 5.91 -25.40 -4.84
CA GLU A 207 5.19 -24.31 -4.18
C GLU A 207 3.68 -24.56 -4.21
N HIS A 208 3.15 -25.03 -5.34
CA HIS A 208 1.74 -25.39 -5.43
C HIS A 208 1.36 -26.50 -4.42
N ARG A 209 2.19 -27.56 -4.30
CA ARG A 209 1.97 -28.60 -3.29
C ARG A 209 2.04 -28.08 -1.86
N ALA A 210 2.91 -27.10 -1.58
CA ALA A 210 2.98 -26.44 -0.28
C ALA A 210 1.70 -25.64 0.01
N ILE A 211 1.24 -24.81 -0.94
CA ILE A 211 -0.02 -24.05 -0.82
C ILE A 211 -1.19 -24.99 -0.55
N VAL A 212 -1.31 -26.09 -1.30
CA VAL A 212 -2.38 -27.08 -1.10
C VAL A 212 -2.32 -27.69 0.32
N ARG A 213 -1.12 -28.02 0.81
CA ARG A 213 -0.93 -28.53 2.18
C ARG A 213 -1.42 -27.53 3.22
N ASP A 214 -1.10 -26.25 3.05
CA ASP A 214 -1.49 -25.20 3.98
C ASP A 214 -3.00 -24.95 3.93
N ARG A 215 -3.61 -24.97 2.73
CA ARG A 215 -5.07 -24.87 2.56
C ARG A 215 -5.79 -26.04 3.23
N ARG A 216 -5.29 -27.28 3.10
CA ARG A 216 -5.82 -28.44 3.84
C ARG A 216 -5.73 -28.23 5.36
N ALA A 217 -4.61 -27.72 5.87
CA ALA A 217 -4.44 -27.45 7.29
C ALA A 217 -5.43 -26.39 7.81
N LEU A 218 -5.68 -25.34 7.03
CA LEU A 218 -6.64 -24.28 7.35
C LEU A 218 -8.08 -24.83 7.39
N VAL A 219 -8.52 -25.53 6.35
CA VAL A 219 -9.87 -26.14 6.31
C VAL A 219 -10.03 -27.18 7.41
N ALA A 220 -9.00 -27.95 7.74
CA ALA A 220 -9.02 -28.87 8.88
C ALA A 220 -9.15 -28.13 10.23
N ALA A 221 -8.56 -26.94 10.39
CA ALA A 221 -8.73 -26.12 11.59
C ALA A 221 -10.17 -25.57 11.70
N ILE A 222 -10.76 -25.15 10.57
CA ILE A 222 -12.17 -24.73 10.49
C ILE A 222 -13.10 -25.91 10.87
N LYS A 223 -12.90 -27.08 10.25
CA LYS A 223 -13.64 -28.31 10.56
C LYS A 223 -13.53 -28.72 12.02
N GLY A 224 -12.32 -28.60 12.58
CA GLY A 224 -12.04 -28.89 13.98
C GLY A 224 -12.53 -27.82 14.95
N ARG A 225 -13.20 -26.75 14.49
CA ARG A 225 -13.69 -25.62 15.30
C ARG A 225 -12.58 -24.96 16.12
N LYS A 226 -11.41 -24.74 15.50
CA LYS A 226 -10.21 -24.15 16.15
C LYS A 226 -9.99 -22.71 15.67
N PRO A 227 -10.73 -21.72 16.20
CA PRO A 227 -10.73 -20.35 15.68
C PRO A 227 -9.35 -19.68 15.70
N ALA A 228 -8.60 -19.78 16.81
CA ALA A 228 -7.25 -19.22 16.90
C ALA A 228 -6.31 -19.85 15.86
N LYS A 229 -6.29 -21.19 15.76
CA LYS A 229 -5.46 -21.89 14.78
C LYS A 229 -5.84 -21.55 13.33
N ALA A 230 -7.14 -21.39 13.03
CA ALA A 230 -7.61 -21.02 11.70
C ALA A 230 -7.16 -19.60 11.33
N ARG A 231 -7.24 -18.65 12.28
CA ARG A 231 -6.70 -17.31 12.12
C ARG A 231 -5.21 -17.33 11.80
N ASP A 232 -4.40 -17.97 12.64
CA ASP A 232 -2.94 -17.99 12.49
C ASP A 232 -2.50 -18.63 11.17
N LEU A 233 -3.21 -19.68 10.72
CA LEU A 233 -2.92 -20.32 9.43
C LEU A 233 -3.26 -19.42 8.25
N ALA A 234 -4.37 -18.69 8.30
CA ALA A 234 -4.75 -17.76 7.25
C ALA A 234 -3.79 -16.56 7.18
N GLU A 235 -3.43 -15.97 8.33
CA GLU A 235 -2.46 -14.87 8.40
C GLU A 235 -1.09 -15.30 7.84
N ARG A 236 -0.55 -16.45 8.27
CA ARG A 236 0.71 -16.98 7.74
C ARG A 236 0.71 -17.22 6.24
N GLN A 237 -0.41 -17.68 5.68
CA GLN A 237 -0.53 -17.90 4.23
C GLN A 237 -0.45 -16.58 3.45
N VAL A 238 -1.14 -15.54 3.92
CA VAL A 238 -1.10 -14.22 3.30
C VAL A 238 0.31 -13.64 3.40
N LEU A 239 0.93 -13.69 4.58
CA LEU A 239 2.28 -13.16 4.80
C LEU A 239 3.32 -13.88 3.92
N ALA A 240 3.25 -15.22 3.81
CA ALA A 240 4.12 -15.98 2.93
C ALA A 240 3.93 -15.62 1.43
N GLU A 241 2.68 -15.37 1.00
CA GLU A 241 2.41 -14.88 -0.36
C GLU A 241 3.00 -13.48 -0.57
N THR A 242 2.85 -12.57 0.39
CA THR A 242 3.42 -11.22 0.35
C THR A 242 4.94 -11.24 0.28
N GLN A 243 5.61 -11.99 1.16
CA GLN A 243 7.08 -12.14 1.16
C GLN A 243 7.59 -12.67 -0.19
N ARG A 244 6.87 -13.60 -0.80
CA ARG A 244 7.20 -14.12 -2.13
C ARG A 244 7.06 -13.06 -3.22
N LEU A 245 6.00 -12.24 -3.19
CA LEU A 245 5.81 -11.13 -4.12
C LEU A 245 6.88 -10.05 -3.95
N ILE A 246 7.27 -9.74 -2.70
CA ILE A 246 8.39 -8.84 -2.41
C ILE A 246 9.69 -9.40 -2.97
N GLY A 247 9.99 -10.69 -2.72
CA GLY A 247 11.21 -11.32 -3.26
C GLY A 247 11.23 -11.37 -4.81
N LEU A 248 10.08 -11.51 -5.46
CA LEU A 248 9.96 -11.34 -6.91
C LEU A 248 10.25 -9.89 -7.32
N ARG A 249 9.64 -8.92 -6.65
CA ARG A 249 9.80 -7.49 -6.93
C ARG A 249 11.25 -7.04 -6.80
N LEU A 250 11.93 -7.46 -5.73
CA LEU A 250 13.34 -7.16 -5.46
C LEU A 250 14.28 -7.74 -6.54
N ARG A 251 14.03 -8.98 -7.00
CA ARG A 251 14.80 -9.57 -8.11
C ARG A 251 14.66 -8.79 -9.42
N MET A 252 13.51 -8.13 -9.63
CA MET A 252 13.29 -7.31 -10.83
C MET A 252 14.09 -6.00 -10.78
N ASP A 253 14.36 -5.47 -9.58
CA ASP A 253 15.19 -4.27 -9.39
C ASP A 253 16.69 -4.58 -9.40
N GLY A 254 17.09 -5.76 -8.93
CA GLY A 254 18.52 -6.15 -8.84
C GLY A 254 19.16 -6.64 -10.15
N ALA A 255 18.42 -6.63 -11.27
CA ALA A 255 18.88 -7.23 -12.53
C ALA A 255 19.81 -6.31 -13.37
N GLU A 256 20.13 -5.10 -12.90
CA GLU A 256 21.05 -4.19 -13.61
C GLU A 256 22.51 -4.48 -13.22
N GLU A 257 23.35 -4.78 -14.22
CA GLU A 257 24.80 -5.05 -14.08
C GLU A 257 25.54 -3.82 -13.52
N ALA A 258 25.73 -3.78 -12.20
CA ALA A 258 26.53 -2.77 -11.51
C ALA A 258 27.54 -3.42 -10.55
N ALA A 259 28.63 -2.69 -10.27
CA ALA A 259 29.69 -3.15 -9.37
C ALA A 259 29.15 -3.42 -7.95
N ALA A 260 29.75 -4.39 -7.24
CA ALA A 260 29.41 -4.71 -5.86
C ALA A 260 29.39 -3.46 -4.97
N SER A 261 28.42 -3.38 -4.06
CA SER A 261 28.30 -2.32 -3.07
C SER A 261 28.80 -2.80 -1.72
N ASP A 262 29.21 -1.86 -0.86
CA ASP A 262 29.42 -2.12 0.57
C ASP A 262 28.36 -1.35 1.41
N PRO A 263 28.23 -1.66 2.72
CA PRO A 263 27.30 -0.96 3.61
C PRO A 263 27.54 0.55 3.71
N GLU A 264 28.80 1.00 3.60
CA GLU A 264 29.16 2.42 3.67
C GLU A 264 28.61 3.18 2.46
N HIS A 265 28.64 2.58 1.27
CA HIS A 265 28.06 3.14 0.06
C HIS A 265 26.53 3.24 0.13
N VAL A 266 25.86 2.25 0.74
CA VAL A 266 24.40 2.31 0.99
C VAL A 266 24.07 3.50 1.90
N LEU A 267 24.82 3.66 2.99
CA LEU A 267 24.63 4.77 3.93
C LEU A 267 24.93 6.12 3.28
N ALA A 268 26.02 6.22 2.52
CA ALA A 268 26.40 7.44 1.82
C ALA A 268 25.30 7.92 0.85
N ALA A 269 24.68 6.98 0.12
CA ALA A 269 23.59 7.30 -0.82
C ALA A 269 22.36 7.94 -0.15
N VAL A 270 22.09 7.63 1.12
CA VAL A 270 21.01 8.27 1.90
C VAL A 270 21.48 9.56 2.53
N VAL A 271 22.64 9.50 3.19
CA VAL A 271 23.16 10.59 3.99
C VAL A 271 23.39 11.83 3.13
N GLU A 272 23.91 11.67 1.91
CA GLU A 272 24.13 12.79 0.99
C GLU A 272 22.85 13.60 0.72
N ASP A 273 21.74 12.93 0.44
CA ASP A 273 20.47 13.61 0.16
C ASP A 273 19.84 14.21 1.41
N LEU A 274 19.86 13.49 2.53
CA LEU A 274 19.35 14.02 3.78
C LEU A 274 20.18 15.22 4.28
N ASP A 275 21.51 15.21 4.07
CA ASP A 275 22.40 16.34 4.38
C ASP A 275 22.07 17.58 3.54
N GLN A 276 21.79 17.37 2.25
CA GLN A 276 21.39 18.47 1.39
C GLN A 276 20.00 19.02 1.78
N ILE A 277 19.08 18.17 2.25
CA ILE A 277 17.79 18.63 2.81
C ILE A 277 18.01 19.47 4.07
N PHE A 278 18.86 19.05 4.99
CA PHE A 278 19.19 19.87 6.16
C PHE A 278 19.79 21.22 5.75
N THR A 279 20.66 21.26 4.74
CA THR A 279 21.20 22.53 4.21
C THR A 279 20.08 23.46 3.72
N GLU A 280 19.08 22.93 3.04
CA GLU A 280 17.90 23.69 2.58
C GLU A 280 17.04 24.17 3.76
N LEU A 281 16.88 23.35 4.80
CA LEU A 281 16.16 23.74 6.02
C LEU A 281 16.89 24.84 6.79
N HIS A 282 18.22 24.81 6.86
CA HIS A 282 19.00 25.90 7.47
C HIS A 282 18.83 27.21 6.69
N ALA A 283 18.76 27.15 5.36
CA ALA A 283 18.49 28.33 4.55
C ALA A 283 17.07 28.89 4.81
N LEU A 284 16.06 28.01 4.87
CA LEU A 284 14.68 28.39 5.20
C LEU A 284 14.57 29.00 6.61
N ALA A 285 15.28 28.42 7.59
CA ALA A 285 15.37 28.97 8.95
C ALA A 285 15.97 30.39 8.94
N ALA A 286 17.06 30.60 8.20
CA ALA A 286 17.70 31.92 8.09
C ALA A 286 16.79 32.97 7.42
N GLU A 287 16.01 32.58 6.40
CA GLU A 287 15.01 33.45 5.79
C GLU A 287 13.91 33.85 6.79
N PHE A 288 13.46 32.91 7.62
CA PHE A 288 12.48 33.22 8.67
C PHE A 288 13.05 34.18 9.72
N VAL A 289 14.32 34.02 10.13
CA VAL A 289 15.00 34.99 11.01
C VAL A 289 15.06 36.37 10.35
N GLY A 290 15.44 36.45 9.08
CA GLY A 290 15.51 37.73 8.36
C GLY A 290 14.15 38.45 8.28
N LEU A 291 13.05 37.69 8.20
CA LEU A 291 11.70 38.24 8.24
C LEU A 291 11.36 38.85 9.61
N LEU A 292 11.74 38.17 10.70
CA LEU A 292 11.57 38.70 12.07
C LEU A 292 12.41 39.96 12.31
N GLU A 293 13.67 39.97 11.86
CA GLU A 293 14.57 41.12 12.00
C GLU A 293 14.11 42.33 11.16
N GLY A 294 13.48 42.09 10.02
CA GLY A 294 12.89 43.11 9.16
C GLY A 294 11.62 43.77 9.72
N ALA A 295 11.00 43.17 10.74
CA ALA A 295 9.71 43.58 11.29
C ALA A 295 9.74 43.71 12.82
N PRO A 296 10.45 44.72 13.37
CA PRO A 296 10.61 44.89 14.82
C PRO A 296 9.31 45.19 15.59
N ALA A 297 8.22 45.51 14.89
CA ALA A 297 6.89 45.67 15.47
C ALA A 297 6.15 44.33 15.68
N GLY A 298 6.76 43.21 15.32
CA GLY A 298 6.13 41.90 15.22
C GLY A 298 5.66 41.60 13.80
N ILE A 299 5.41 40.32 13.54
CA ILE A 299 4.89 39.81 12.27
C ILE A 299 3.51 39.18 12.47
N ALA A 300 2.70 39.16 11.42
CA ALA A 300 1.43 38.48 11.36
C ALA A 300 1.53 37.20 10.52
N VAL A 301 0.50 36.37 10.55
CA VAL A 301 0.40 35.16 9.73
C VAL A 301 0.62 35.45 8.24
N GLU A 302 0.09 36.56 7.71
CA GLU A 302 0.20 36.89 6.29
C GLU A 302 1.64 37.17 5.84
N ASP A 303 2.51 37.64 6.75
CA ASP A 303 3.91 37.91 6.43
C ASP A 303 4.69 36.62 6.12
N LEU A 304 4.29 35.49 6.70
CA LEU A 304 4.90 34.17 6.45
C LEU A 304 4.75 33.71 4.99
N ALA A 305 3.84 34.33 4.22
CA ALA A 305 3.71 34.10 2.79
C ALA A 305 5.02 34.38 2.02
N ALA A 306 5.92 35.21 2.56
CA ALA A 306 7.23 35.48 2.00
C ALA A 306 8.15 34.25 1.95
N LEU A 307 7.91 33.23 2.80
CA LEU A 307 8.70 31.99 2.86
C LEU A 307 8.26 30.95 1.81
N ARG A 308 7.06 31.11 1.24
CA ARG A 308 6.46 30.14 0.30
C ARG A 308 7.34 29.82 -0.92
N PRO A 309 8.02 30.79 -1.57
CA PRO A 309 8.89 30.46 -2.70
C PRO A 309 9.98 29.45 -2.35
N SER A 310 10.59 29.58 -1.16
CA SER A 310 11.63 28.67 -0.68
C SER A 310 11.05 27.32 -0.28
N VAL A 311 9.90 27.31 0.40
CA VAL A 311 9.15 26.08 0.72
C VAL A 311 8.78 25.31 -0.56
N PHE A 312 8.21 25.98 -1.56
CA PHE A 312 7.86 25.35 -2.83
C PHE A 312 9.09 24.87 -3.59
N SER A 313 10.20 25.61 -3.51
CA SER A 313 11.47 25.16 -4.10
C SER A 313 12.01 23.89 -3.46
N ILE A 314 11.80 23.66 -2.16
CA ILE A 314 12.15 22.40 -1.47
C ILE A 314 11.27 21.27 -2.02
N LEU A 315 9.95 21.47 -2.05
CA LEU A 315 8.99 20.48 -2.56
C LEU A 315 9.26 20.11 -4.04
N GLU A 316 9.52 21.10 -4.89
CA GLU A 316 9.77 20.91 -6.32
C GLU A 316 11.12 20.22 -6.60
N ARG A 317 12.21 20.62 -5.93
CA ARG A 317 13.53 20.04 -6.16
C ARG A 317 13.66 18.59 -5.71
N ARG A 318 12.91 18.23 -4.66
CA ARG A 318 12.98 16.90 -4.04
C ARG A 318 11.96 15.93 -4.61
N GLY A 319 11.01 16.39 -5.42
CA GLY A 319 10.08 15.55 -6.17
C GLY A 319 9.33 14.58 -5.26
N ASP A 320 9.47 13.28 -5.52
CA ASP A 320 8.82 12.22 -4.73
C ASP A 320 9.42 12.03 -3.33
N LEU A 321 10.62 12.54 -3.05
CA LEU A 321 11.30 12.28 -1.77
C LEU A 321 10.65 13.01 -0.60
N VAL A 322 10.15 14.22 -0.82
CA VAL A 322 9.56 15.08 0.20
C VAL A 322 8.07 15.28 -0.05
N SER A 323 7.25 15.12 0.99
CA SER A 323 5.79 15.31 0.90
C SER A 323 5.29 16.63 1.47
N GLY A 324 6.03 17.24 2.38
CA GLY A 324 5.62 18.46 3.05
C GLY A 324 6.81 19.22 3.60
N ALA A 325 6.75 20.55 3.60
CA ALA A 325 7.80 21.40 4.13
C ALA A 325 7.20 22.71 4.66
N GLY A 326 7.91 23.35 5.59
CA GLY A 326 7.46 24.61 6.12
C GLY A 326 8.19 25.09 7.36
N VAL A 327 7.63 26.13 7.95
CA VAL A 327 8.06 26.69 9.23
C VAL A 327 6.93 26.57 10.24
N VAL A 328 7.27 26.07 11.43
CA VAL A 328 6.36 25.92 12.56
C VAL A 328 6.76 26.93 13.63
N VAL A 329 5.83 27.82 13.96
CA VAL A 329 6.14 29.02 14.75
C VAL A 329 6.02 28.73 16.24
N ALA A 330 6.96 29.23 17.03
CA ALA A 330 6.86 29.16 18.49
C ALA A 330 5.62 29.93 19.00
N PRO A 331 4.91 29.42 20.01
CA PRO A 331 3.71 30.07 20.51
C PRO A 331 3.94 31.52 20.97
N GLY A 332 2.98 32.40 20.67
CA GLY A 332 2.98 33.80 21.09
C GLY A 332 3.91 34.73 20.27
N LEU A 333 4.56 34.24 19.21
CA LEU A 333 5.44 35.04 18.37
C LEU A 333 4.68 35.96 17.38
N LEU A 334 3.54 35.49 16.84
CA LEU A 334 2.76 36.23 15.85
C LEU A 334 1.78 37.19 16.55
N ALA A 335 1.56 38.36 15.94
CA ALA A 335 0.68 39.39 16.50
C ALA A 335 -0.82 39.01 16.46
N ASP A 336 -1.20 38.14 15.52
CA ASP A 336 -2.59 37.80 15.20
C ASP A 336 -2.94 36.31 15.42
N ALA A 337 -1.97 35.49 15.87
CA ALA A 337 -2.17 34.08 16.15
C ALA A 337 -1.25 33.58 17.27
N GLU A 338 -1.82 32.90 18.28
CA GLU A 338 -1.04 32.27 19.34
C GLU A 338 -0.20 31.10 18.83
N ARG A 339 -0.67 30.39 17.79
CA ARG A 339 -0.08 29.17 17.23
C ARG A 339 -0.25 29.17 15.72
N TRP A 340 0.79 28.80 14.98
CA TRP A 340 0.73 28.73 13.52
C TRP A 340 1.78 27.79 12.94
N LEU A 341 1.42 27.14 11.82
CA LEU A 341 2.33 26.39 10.96
C LEU A 341 2.16 26.91 9.54
N GLU A 342 3.20 27.53 8.98
CA GLU A 342 3.25 27.82 7.55
C GLU A 342 3.77 26.57 6.84
N TRP A 343 2.88 25.59 6.68
CA TRP A 343 3.21 24.25 6.17
C TRP A 343 2.47 23.95 4.87
N TRP A 344 3.22 23.46 3.89
CA TRP A 344 2.73 23.16 2.55
C TRP A 344 3.12 21.76 2.13
N SER A 345 2.25 21.12 1.36
CA SER A 345 2.40 19.72 0.97
C SER A 345 2.02 19.47 -0.48
N THR A 346 2.56 18.39 -1.05
CA THR A 346 2.19 17.90 -2.38
C THR A 346 1.67 16.47 -2.25
N THR A 347 0.55 16.17 -2.92
CA THR A 347 0.00 14.81 -2.96
C THR A 347 0.70 13.94 -4.01
N THR A 348 1.18 14.59 -5.08
CA THR A 348 2.01 14.03 -6.16
C THR A 348 3.05 15.07 -6.58
N PRO A 349 4.20 14.70 -7.18
CA PRO A 349 5.23 15.66 -7.60
C PRO A 349 4.73 16.80 -8.48
N ASP A 350 3.79 16.50 -9.37
CA ASP A 350 3.22 17.48 -10.31
C ASP A 350 2.00 18.24 -9.74
N ALA A 351 1.56 17.90 -8.53
CA ALA A 351 0.43 18.59 -7.90
C ALA A 351 0.88 19.96 -7.40
N LYS A 352 -0.02 20.94 -7.55
CA LYS A 352 0.18 22.25 -6.93
C LYS A 352 0.26 22.08 -5.41
N PRO A 353 1.23 22.71 -4.72
CA PRO A 353 1.30 22.67 -3.27
C PRO A 353 0.03 23.20 -2.60
N GLU A 354 -0.43 22.50 -1.58
CA GLU A 354 -1.60 22.86 -0.77
C GLU A 354 -1.20 23.08 0.70
N PRO A 355 -1.78 24.07 1.39
CA PRO A 355 -1.47 24.34 2.77
C PRO A 355 -2.10 23.26 3.67
N LEU A 356 -1.35 22.83 4.69
CA LEU A 356 -1.87 21.95 5.73
C LEU A 356 -2.96 22.67 6.53
N ARG A 357 -4.12 22.02 6.69
CA ARG A 357 -5.26 22.58 7.42
C ARG A 357 -5.51 21.78 8.69
N VAL A 358 -5.07 22.34 9.80
CA VAL A 358 -5.25 21.78 11.14
C VAL A 358 -5.94 22.80 12.06
N ASN A 359 -6.64 22.32 13.08
CA ASN A 359 -7.26 23.19 14.07
C ASN A 359 -6.26 23.47 15.20
N LEU A 360 -5.89 24.73 15.41
CA LEU A 360 -4.90 25.12 16.41
C LEU A 360 -5.52 25.74 17.67
N ASP A 361 -6.85 25.76 17.77
CA ASP A 361 -7.58 26.20 18.96
C ASP A 361 -7.52 25.11 20.05
N PRO A 362 -6.86 25.35 21.21
CA PRO A 362 -6.73 24.35 22.28
C PRO A 362 -8.06 23.90 22.89
N THR A 363 -9.15 24.64 22.64
CA THR A 363 -10.49 24.31 23.13
C THR A 363 -11.29 23.43 22.17
N ALA A 364 -10.80 23.28 20.93
CA ALA A 364 -11.48 22.49 19.92
C ALA A 364 -11.29 20.98 20.13
N PRO A 365 -12.30 20.15 19.80
CA PRO A 365 -12.19 18.70 19.94
C PRO A 365 -11.19 18.06 18.98
N ASP A 366 -10.87 18.72 17.87
CA ASP A 366 -9.91 18.32 16.84
C ASP A 366 -8.60 19.14 16.91
N PHE A 367 -8.30 19.69 18.08
CA PHE A 367 -7.07 20.45 18.32
C PHE A 367 -5.80 19.66 18.00
N TYR A 368 -4.95 20.23 17.15
CA TYR A 368 -3.66 19.68 16.76
C TYR A 368 -2.53 20.32 17.56
N ASP A 369 -2.05 19.59 18.57
CA ASP A 369 -0.97 20.06 19.45
C ASP A 369 0.42 19.70 18.93
N TYR A 370 0.91 20.50 17.98
CA TYR A 370 2.27 20.32 17.47
C TYR A 370 3.36 20.55 18.51
N LEU A 371 3.06 21.12 19.68
CA LEU A 371 4.09 21.35 20.71
C LEU A 371 4.55 20.06 21.41
N THR A 372 3.78 19.00 21.24
CA THR A 372 4.00 17.68 21.84
C THR A 372 4.60 16.67 20.87
N THR A 373 4.76 17.02 19.59
CA THR A 373 5.34 16.14 18.59
C THR A 373 6.87 16.14 18.70
N ASP A 374 7.49 14.99 18.49
CA ASP A 374 8.96 14.85 18.59
C ASP A 374 9.69 15.80 17.62
N TRP A 375 9.15 15.98 16.40
CA TRP A 375 9.75 16.83 15.38
C TRP A 375 9.73 18.32 15.72
N PHE A 376 8.90 18.77 16.66
CA PHE A 376 8.94 20.15 17.19
C PHE A 376 9.64 20.22 18.54
N ALA A 377 9.35 19.29 19.45
CA ALA A 377 9.87 19.27 20.80
C ALA A 377 11.38 19.02 20.84
N ALA A 378 11.90 18.07 20.04
CA ALA A 378 13.32 17.76 20.02
C ALA A 378 14.20 18.97 19.63
N PRO A 379 13.97 19.68 18.51
CA PRO A 379 14.78 20.84 18.16
C PRO A 379 14.55 22.03 19.12
N ARG A 380 13.36 22.16 19.72
CA ARG A 380 13.10 23.16 20.77
C ARG A 380 13.94 22.93 22.02
N ASP A 381 13.98 21.69 22.49
CA ASP A 381 14.56 21.35 23.79
C ASP A 381 16.08 21.19 23.70
N THR A 382 16.60 20.74 22.56
CA THR A 382 18.04 20.53 22.34
C THR A 382 18.72 21.73 21.69
N LEU A 383 17.97 22.56 20.95
CA LEU A 383 18.50 23.60 20.06
C LEU A 383 19.45 23.04 18.99
N GLU A 384 19.28 21.76 18.64
CA GLU A 384 20.03 21.06 17.59
C GLU A 384 19.06 20.56 16.51
N PRO A 385 19.54 20.36 15.26
CA PRO A 385 18.77 19.66 14.24
C PRO A 385 18.35 18.27 14.72
N SER A 386 17.26 17.72 14.18
CA SER A 386 16.74 16.41 14.57
C SER A 386 16.08 15.68 13.41
N MET A 387 15.99 14.36 13.55
CA MET A 387 15.23 13.47 12.68
C MET A 387 14.25 12.70 13.57
N SER A 388 12.96 12.80 13.27
CA SER A 388 11.90 12.11 14.00
C SER A 388 11.23 11.06 13.10
N GLY A 389 10.93 9.90 13.68
CA GLY A 389 10.27 8.79 12.99
C GLY A 389 11.21 7.65 12.58
N PRO A 390 10.77 6.77 11.67
CA PRO A 390 9.59 6.94 10.81
C PRO A 390 8.25 6.67 11.53
N PHE A 391 7.19 7.37 11.11
CA PHE A 391 5.81 7.22 11.61
C PHE A 391 4.79 7.41 10.48
N VAL A 392 3.54 6.99 10.71
CA VAL A 392 2.44 7.30 9.78
C VAL A 392 1.99 8.73 10.05
N ASP A 393 2.23 9.62 9.09
CA ASP A 393 1.85 11.02 9.20
C ASP A 393 0.36 11.19 8.86
N HIS A 394 -0.50 11.08 9.88
CA HIS A 394 -1.95 11.23 9.71
C HIS A 394 -2.40 12.67 9.41
N ALA A 395 -1.54 13.67 9.65
CA ALA A 395 -1.91 15.07 9.52
C ALA A 395 -1.73 15.59 8.08
N CYS A 396 -0.65 15.19 7.39
CA CYS A 396 -0.36 15.69 6.05
C CYS A 396 -0.81 14.70 4.96
N THR A 397 -0.16 13.54 4.86
CA THR A 397 -0.30 12.66 3.68
C THR A 397 -0.85 11.27 3.96
N ASN A 398 -1.00 10.89 5.22
CA ASN A 398 -1.31 9.52 5.68
C ASN A 398 -0.34 8.48 5.11
N LYS A 399 0.92 8.89 4.88
CA LYS A 399 2.03 8.05 4.41
C LYS A 399 3.04 7.85 5.52
N TYR A 400 3.85 6.81 5.38
CA TYR A 400 4.96 6.53 6.28
C TYR A 400 6.15 7.45 5.95
N ALA A 401 6.57 8.28 6.92
CA ALA A 401 7.54 9.34 6.70
C ALA A 401 8.47 9.57 7.92
N PHE A 402 9.58 10.24 7.66
CA PHE A 402 10.42 10.90 8.66
C PHE A 402 10.17 12.40 8.61
N THR A 403 10.33 13.10 9.72
CA THR A 403 10.41 14.57 9.70
C THR A 403 11.83 14.98 10.06
N LEU A 404 12.48 15.69 9.14
CA LEU A 404 13.73 16.39 9.40
C LEU A 404 13.43 17.80 9.88
N SER A 405 14.14 18.27 10.90
CA SER A 405 13.81 19.51 11.57
C SER A 405 15.06 20.27 12.03
N VAL A 406 15.07 21.58 11.79
CA VAL A 406 16.12 22.51 12.20
C VAL A 406 15.51 23.57 13.12
N PRO A 407 16.08 23.83 14.31
CA PRO A 407 15.61 24.90 15.17
C PRO A 407 15.87 26.27 14.53
N VAL A 408 14.89 27.17 14.66
CA VAL A 408 15.05 28.57 14.25
C VAL A 408 15.33 29.40 15.49
N ILE A 409 16.51 30.04 15.51
CA ILE A 409 16.98 30.85 16.62
C ILE A 409 17.14 32.30 16.16
N ALA A 410 16.43 33.23 16.79
CA ALA A 410 16.56 34.67 16.54
C ALA A 410 17.00 35.38 17.82
N ALA A 411 18.03 36.21 17.75
CA ALA A 411 18.61 36.91 18.91
C ALA A 411 18.96 35.99 20.12
N GLY A 412 19.24 34.71 19.88
CA GLY A 412 19.54 33.73 20.93
C GLY A 412 18.32 33.04 21.56
N GLU A 413 17.11 33.35 21.09
CA GLU A 413 15.87 32.72 21.52
C GLU A 413 15.30 31.79 20.45
N PHE A 414 14.68 30.69 20.89
CA PHE A 414 13.97 29.77 20.01
C PHE A 414 12.66 30.40 19.54
N VAL A 415 12.50 30.53 18.22
CA VAL A 415 11.34 31.18 17.59
C VAL A 415 10.53 30.24 16.70
N GLY A 416 10.99 29.01 16.49
CA GLY A 416 10.26 28.01 15.72
C GLY A 416 11.15 26.90 15.19
N VAL A 417 10.62 26.14 14.22
CA VAL A 417 11.31 25.03 13.56
C VAL A 417 11.10 25.15 12.05
N ALA A 418 12.16 25.01 11.26
CA ALA A 418 12.06 24.74 9.83
C ALA A 418 12.13 23.22 9.63
N ALA A 419 11.14 22.63 8.97
CA ALA A 419 11.01 21.19 8.89
C ALA A 419 10.45 20.70 7.56
N THR A 420 10.66 19.42 7.29
CA THR A 420 10.20 18.74 6.07
C THR A 420 9.96 17.25 6.32
N ASP A 421 8.96 16.70 5.64
CA ASP A 421 8.60 15.28 5.71
C ASP A 421 9.22 14.53 4.52
N VAL A 422 10.02 13.51 4.82
CA VAL A 422 10.68 12.62 3.86
C VAL A 422 9.95 11.29 3.83
N LEU A 423 9.46 10.88 2.66
CA LEU A 423 8.69 9.64 2.50
C LEU A 423 9.61 8.42 2.54
N VAL A 424 9.26 7.44 3.39
CA VAL A 424 10.04 6.20 3.53
C VAL A 424 10.05 5.40 2.23
N ALA A 425 8.93 5.34 1.51
CA ALA A 425 8.84 4.63 0.22
C ALA A 425 9.80 5.21 -0.84
N SER A 426 10.03 6.52 -0.82
CA SER A 426 10.93 7.20 -1.74
C SER A 426 12.39 6.94 -1.38
N LEU A 427 12.72 6.98 -0.08
CA LEU A 427 14.03 6.54 0.42
C LEU A 427 14.29 5.07 0.09
N GLU A 428 13.32 4.18 0.33
CA GLU A 428 13.40 2.75 -0.01
C GLU A 428 13.76 2.57 -1.48
N THR A 429 13.03 3.24 -2.38
CA THR A 429 13.29 3.19 -3.83
C THR A 429 14.71 3.65 -4.18
N GLN A 430 15.20 4.69 -3.53
CA GLN A 430 16.53 5.25 -3.77
C GLN A 430 17.66 4.34 -3.30
N VAL A 431 17.52 3.71 -2.12
CA VAL A 431 18.58 2.88 -1.53
C VAL A 431 18.57 1.45 -2.02
N MET A 432 17.42 0.98 -2.52
CA MET A 432 17.23 -0.41 -2.92
C MET A 432 18.29 -0.88 -3.92
N PRO A 433 18.67 -0.10 -4.96
CA PRO A 433 19.74 -0.51 -5.87
C PRO A 433 21.07 -0.78 -5.16
N ALA A 434 21.43 0.00 -4.14
CA ALA A 434 22.67 -0.22 -3.38
C ALA A 434 22.55 -1.41 -2.43
N LEU A 435 21.41 -1.55 -1.72
CA LEU A 435 21.13 -2.68 -0.84
C LEU A 435 21.12 -4.02 -1.59
N LEU A 436 20.56 -4.07 -2.79
CA LEU A 436 20.51 -5.29 -3.62
C LEU A 436 21.88 -5.73 -4.14
N ARG A 437 22.89 -4.86 -4.11
CA ARG A 437 24.27 -5.16 -4.51
C ARG A 437 25.15 -5.65 -3.35
N LEU A 438 24.62 -5.73 -2.13
CA LEU A 438 25.29 -6.37 -1.01
C LEU A 438 25.28 -7.89 -1.17
N ASP A 439 26.39 -8.54 -0.81
CA ASP A 439 26.52 -10.00 -0.88
C ASP A 439 25.74 -10.75 0.22
N SER A 440 25.28 -10.04 1.25
CA SER A 440 24.51 -10.57 2.38
C SER A 440 23.14 -9.92 2.51
N PRO A 441 22.16 -10.64 3.11
CA PRO A 441 20.91 -10.04 3.56
C PRO A 441 21.20 -8.89 4.52
N ALA A 442 20.59 -7.74 4.28
CA ALA A 442 20.83 -6.53 5.05
C ALA A 442 19.57 -5.64 5.13
N ALA A 443 19.53 -4.80 6.15
CA ALA A 443 18.51 -3.77 6.31
C ALA A 443 19.13 -2.42 6.68
N LEU A 444 18.63 -1.34 6.08
CA LEU A 444 18.84 0.02 6.54
C LEU A 444 17.81 0.31 7.64
N THR A 445 18.27 0.78 8.80
CA THR A 445 17.44 1.07 9.97
C THR A 445 17.77 2.41 10.61
N THR A 446 16.89 2.89 11.49
CA THR A 446 17.24 3.91 12.50
C THR A 446 18.08 3.31 13.63
N ALA A 447 18.57 4.15 14.54
CA ALA A 447 19.39 3.74 15.69
C ALA A 447 18.62 2.88 16.70
N GLU A 448 17.30 2.98 16.71
CA GLU A 448 16.38 2.19 17.54
C GLU A 448 16.01 0.85 16.89
N GLY A 449 16.54 0.58 15.70
CA GLY A 449 16.33 -0.65 14.93
C GLY A 449 15.08 -0.64 14.06
N ARG A 450 14.45 0.51 13.83
CA ARG A 450 13.27 0.60 12.96
C ARG A 450 13.70 0.52 11.50
N VAL A 451 13.21 -0.48 10.77
CA VAL A 451 13.60 -0.74 9.37
C VAL A 451 13.05 0.33 8.44
N ILE A 452 13.90 0.84 7.56
CA ILE A 452 13.60 1.81 6.51
C ILE A 452 13.48 1.09 5.16
N ALA A 453 14.43 0.20 4.87
CA ALA A 453 14.49 -0.59 3.64
C ALA A 453 15.28 -1.88 3.89
N SER A 454 14.97 -2.96 3.17
CA SER A 454 15.72 -4.22 3.26
C SER A 454 15.76 -4.95 1.92
N ASN A 455 16.90 -5.59 1.64
CA ASN A 455 17.01 -6.55 0.53
C ASN A 455 16.52 -7.97 0.93
N CYS A 456 16.09 -8.15 2.17
CA CYS A 456 15.60 -9.42 2.71
C CYS A 456 14.07 -9.45 2.68
N PRO A 457 13.42 -10.34 1.91
CA PRO A 457 11.96 -10.35 1.77
C PRO A 457 11.18 -10.63 3.07
N SER A 458 11.86 -11.17 4.08
CA SER A 458 11.27 -11.47 5.40
C SER A 458 11.47 -10.38 6.44
N VAL A 459 12.21 -9.31 6.14
CA VAL A 459 12.39 -8.15 7.00
C VAL A 459 11.69 -6.97 6.36
N LEU A 460 10.66 -6.47 7.02
CA LEU A 460 9.74 -5.50 6.42
C LEU A 460 10.01 -4.08 6.90
N SER A 461 9.69 -3.11 6.06
CA SER A 461 9.83 -1.70 6.39
C SER A 461 8.86 -1.36 7.53
N GLY A 462 9.38 -0.68 8.55
CA GLY A 462 8.67 -0.39 9.80
C GLY A 462 8.70 -1.49 10.87
N GLU A 463 9.24 -2.68 10.59
CA GLU A 463 9.60 -3.63 11.65
C GLU A 463 10.69 -3.05 12.56
N ARG A 464 10.78 -3.58 13.78
CA ARG A 464 11.84 -3.22 14.72
C ARG A 464 12.75 -4.42 14.92
N LEU A 465 14.01 -4.28 14.52
CA LEU A 465 15.07 -5.24 14.74
C LEU A 465 15.74 -5.02 16.10
N ASP A 466 16.21 -6.09 16.72
CA ASP A 466 17.13 -6.01 17.84
C ASP A 466 18.55 -5.88 17.30
N LEU A 467 19.11 -4.67 17.34
CA LEU A 467 20.45 -4.40 16.82
C LEU A 467 21.56 -5.12 17.61
N GLY A 468 21.27 -5.61 18.82
CA GLY A 468 22.26 -6.33 19.63
C GLY A 468 22.60 -7.74 19.12
N GLU A 469 21.75 -8.30 18.24
CA GLU A 469 21.91 -9.66 17.71
C GLU A 469 22.68 -9.69 16.38
N HIS A 470 22.98 -8.52 15.78
CA HIS A 470 23.48 -8.41 14.41
C HIS A 470 24.71 -7.49 14.30
N PRO A 471 25.67 -7.77 13.40
CA PRO A 471 26.70 -6.80 13.02
C PRO A 471 26.09 -5.54 12.40
N THR A 472 26.63 -4.36 12.74
CA THR A 472 26.11 -3.07 12.30
C THR A 472 27.19 -2.14 11.75
N THR A 473 26.92 -1.47 10.64
CA THR A 473 27.69 -0.32 10.13
C THR A 473 26.88 0.95 10.30
N ARG A 474 27.48 2.01 10.85
CA ARG A 474 26.81 3.29 11.11
C ARG A 474 27.21 4.34 10.08
N SER A 475 26.28 5.22 9.75
CA SER A 475 26.56 6.41 8.94
C SER A 475 27.52 7.36 9.67
N SER A 476 28.15 8.22 8.87
CA SER A 476 28.89 9.40 9.32
C SER A 476 28.42 10.58 8.49
N SER A 477 28.02 11.67 9.13
CA SER A 477 27.44 12.84 8.46
C SER A 477 27.98 14.16 9.02
N ALA A 478 27.86 15.23 8.24
CA ALA A 478 28.06 16.61 8.73
C ALA A 478 26.95 17.04 9.69
N HIS A 479 25.81 16.36 9.69
CA HIS A 479 24.69 16.57 10.59
C HIS A 479 24.53 15.37 11.54
N PRO A 480 24.87 15.53 12.84
CA PRO A 480 24.83 14.43 13.82
C PRO A 480 23.54 13.61 13.89
N PRO A 481 22.33 14.16 13.63
CA PRO A 481 21.11 13.36 13.61
C PRO A 481 21.13 12.21 12.59
N LEU A 482 21.94 12.33 11.53
CA LEU A 482 22.06 11.31 10.50
C LEU A 482 23.03 10.18 10.87
N ASP A 483 23.86 10.33 11.91
CA ASP A 483 24.72 9.25 12.46
C ASP A 483 23.90 8.14 13.15
N THR A 484 22.57 8.32 13.18
CA THR A 484 21.59 7.34 13.68
C THR A 484 21.24 6.27 12.66
N LEU A 485 21.57 6.44 11.37
CA LEU A 485 21.29 5.43 10.35
C LEU A 485 22.28 4.26 10.44
N VAL A 486 21.75 3.05 10.30
CA VAL A 486 22.51 1.82 10.48
C VAL A 486 22.20 0.86 9.35
N VAL A 487 23.21 0.25 8.76
CA VAL A 487 23.05 -0.97 7.95
C VAL A 487 23.35 -2.17 8.83
N VAL A 488 22.38 -3.08 8.91
CA VAL A 488 22.41 -4.29 9.74
C VAL A 488 22.63 -5.50 8.84
N ASP A 489 23.59 -6.35 9.19
CA ASP A 489 23.81 -7.64 8.52
C ASP A 489 22.88 -8.70 9.12
N LEU A 490 21.99 -9.24 8.28
CA LEU A 490 20.95 -10.20 8.63
C LEU A 490 21.36 -11.66 8.37
N THR A 491 22.65 -11.93 8.19
CA THR A 491 23.15 -13.30 8.02
C THR A 491 22.84 -14.15 9.28
N PRO A 492 22.30 -15.38 9.13
CA PRO A 492 21.86 -16.23 10.24
C PRO A 492 22.94 -16.72 11.20
#